data_AF-A0A940ZQK5-F1
#
_entry.id   AF-A0A940ZQK5-F1
#
_cell.length_a   1.000
_cell.length_b   1.000
_cell.length_c   1.000
_cell.angle_alpha   90.00
_cell.angle_beta   90.00
_cell.angle_gamma   90.00
#
_symmetry.space_group_name_H-M   'P 1'
#
loop_
_entity.id
_entity.type
_entity.pdbx_description
1 polymer ?
#
loop_
_entity_poly.entity_id
_entity_poly.type
_entity_poly.pdbx_seq_one_letter_code
_entity_poly.pdbx_strand_id
1 'polypeptide(L)'
;MHDLQDNNPQRYLAKEDIEACADYLNLPYSYVHSTASFYTMFSLKPRGMNIIRLCESPPCHLMGSRSLLDYLKTSLKVDIGGTTKDGMFTLETTSCLGVCGVAPAMMLNEEMFGNLTPEKVDSILGERRKEI
;
A
#
# COMPACT_ATOMS: atom_id res chain seq x y z
N MET A 1 -14.41 -10.34 1.64
CA MET A 1 -12.93 -10.39 1.62
C MET A 1 -12.31 -9.04 1.92
N HIS A 2 -12.71 -7.94 1.25
CA HIS A 2 -12.21 -6.60 1.63
C HIS A 2 -12.52 -6.27 3.10
N ASP A 3 -13.76 -6.51 3.56
CA ASP A 3 -14.13 -6.30 4.97
C ASP A 3 -13.29 -7.13 5.95
N LEU A 4 -12.88 -8.36 5.60
CA LEU A 4 -12.03 -9.17 6.48
C LEU A 4 -10.62 -8.59 6.57
N GLN A 5 -10.08 -8.13 5.45
CA GLN A 5 -8.79 -7.47 5.41
C GLN A 5 -8.78 -6.17 6.19
N ASP A 6 -9.83 -5.36 6.08
CA ASP A 6 -9.89 -4.03 6.71
C ASP A 6 -10.19 -4.12 8.22
N ASN A 7 -10.90 -5.17 8.65
CA ASN A 7 -11.13 -5.47 10.07
C ASN A 7 -9.95 -6.21 10.73
N ASN A 8 -9.00 -6.76 9.96
CA ASN A 8 -7.80 -7.36 10.50
C ASN A 8 -6.84 -6.24 10.99
N PRO A 9 -6.38 -6.24 12.26
CA PRO A 9 -5.48 -5.22 12.80
C PRO A 9 -4.18 -5.05 11.99
N GLN A 10 -3.77 -6.09 11.26
CA GLN A 10 -2.55 -6.13 10.45
C GLN A 10 -2.82 -5.93 8.95
N ARG A 11 -4.06 -5.58 8.57
CA ARG A 11 -4.51 -5.22 7.21
C ARG A 11 -4.13 -6.22 6.10
N TYR A 12 -4.26 -7.51 6.40
CA TYR A 12 -4.01 -8.61 5.46
C TYR A 12 -5.03 -9.73 5.67
N LEU A 13 -5.14 -10.62 4.69
CA LEU A 13 -5.95 -11.84 4.77
C LEU A 13 -5.09 -12.96 5.31
N ALA A 14 -5.38 -13.41 6.53
CA ALA A 14 -4.78 -14.59 7.12
C ALA A 14 -5.33 -15.87 6.48
N LYS A 15 -4.67 -17.00 6.74
CA LYS A 15 -5.12 -18.29 6.19
C LYS A 15 -6.54 -18.62 6.65
N GLU A 16 -6.81 -18.31 7.91
CA GLU A 16 -8.10 -18.49 8.57
C GLU A 16 -9.19 -17.62 7.93
N ASP A 17 -8.86 -16.40 7.49
CA ASP A 17 -9.81 -15.51 6.79
C ASP A 17 -10.21 -16.07 5.41
N ILE A 18 -9.24 -16.68 4.71
CA ILE A 18 -9.45 -17.31 3.40
C ILE A 18 -10.25 -18.61 3.55
N GLU A 19 -9.96 -19.41 4.58
CA GLU A 19 -10.74 -20.61 4.92
C GLU A 19 -12.19 -20.25 5.27
N ALA A 20 -12.40 -19.25 6.13
CA ALA A 20 -13.74 -18.77 6.47
C ALA A 20 -14.52 -18.28 5.24
N CYS A 21 -13.85 -17.59 4.30
CA CYS A 21 -14.47 -17.20 3.03
C CYS A 21 -14.83 -18.40 2.14
N ALA A 22 -13.93 -19.39 2.05
CA ALA A 22 -14.14 -20.59 1.27
C ALA A 22 -15.34 -21.39 1.79
N ASP A 23 -15.44 -21.54 3.11
CA ASP A 23 -16.55 -22.21 3.79
C ASP A 23 -17.87 -21.45 3.59
N TYR A 24 -17.87 -20.12 3.76
CA TYR A 24 -19.07 -19.29 3.58
C TYR A 24 -19.59 -19.31 2.14
N LEU A 25 -18.69 -19.28 1.16
CA LEU A 25 -19.04 -19.29 -0.27
C LEU A 25 -19.24 -20.72 -0.83
N ASN A 26 -18.98 -21.75 -0.03
CA ASN A 26 -18.97 -23.16 -0.44
C ASN A 26 -18.08 -23.41 -1.68
N LEU A 27 -16.89 -22.80 -1.67
CA LEU A 27 -15.88 -22.91 -2.73
C LEU A 27 -14.61 -23.60 -2.21
N PRO A 28 -13.82 -24.26 -3.06
CA PRO A 28 -12.53 -24.80 -2.65
C PRO A 28 -11.58 -23.69 -2.20
N TYR A 29 -10.82 -23.94 -1.14
CA TYR A 29 -9.77 -23.02 -0.65
C TYR A 29 -8.84 -22.54 -1.78
N SER A 30 -8.45 -23.45 -2.68
CA SER A 30 -7.57 -23.13 -3.81
C SER A 30 -8.14 -22.06 -4.74
N TYR A 31 -9.47 -22.02 -4.90
CA TYR A 31 -10.13 -21.03 -5.75
C TYR A 31 -10.08 -19.64 -5.10
N VAL A 32 -10.46 -19.55 -3.81
CA VAL A 32 -10.44 -18.30 -3.06
C VAL A 32 -9.01 -17.77 -2.90
N HIS A 33 -8.06 -18.65 -2.58
CA HIS A 33 -6.65 -18.30 -2.51
C HIS A 33 -6.10 -17.83 -3.86
N SER A 34 -6.47 -18.48 -4.97
CA SER A 34 -6.07 -18.04 -6.30
C SER A 34 -6.59 -16.63 -6.59
N THR A 35 -7.86 -16.34 -6.27
CA THR A 35 -8.44 -15.00 -6.42
C THR A 35 -7.72 -13.97 -5.55
N ALA A 36 -7.48 -14.27 -4.27
CA ALA A 36 -6.78 -13.38 -3.34
C ALA A 36 -5.33 -13.11 -3.79
N SER A 37 -4.64 -14.11 -4.34
CA SER A 37 -3.27 -13.94 -4.85
C SER A 37 -3.19 -13.19 -6.19
N PHE A 38 -4.28 -13.18 -6.97
CA PHE A 38 -4.32 -12.56 -8.30
C PHE A 38 -4.54 -11.05 -8.23
N TYR A 39 -5.42 -10.58 -7.35
CA TYR A 39 -5.71 -9.16 -7.21
C TYR A 39 -4.75 -8.49 -6.23
N THR A 40 -3.96 -7.53 -6.72
CA THR A 40 -3.00 -6.74 -5.92
C THR A 40 -3.61 -5.92 -4.78
N MET A 41 -4.93 -5.77 -4.75
CA MET A 41 -5.66 -5.10 -3.67
C MET A 41 -5.70 -5.95 -2.39
N PHE A 42 -5.64 -7.28 -2.53
CA PHE A 42 -5.57 -8.20 -1.41
C PHE A 42 -4.11 -8.41 -1.00
N SER A 43 -3.84 -8.34 0.30
CA SER A 43 -2.53 -8.72 0.83
C SER A 43 -2.62 -10.02 1.60
N LEU A 44 -1.72 -10.94 1.28
CA LEU A 44 -1.48 -12.19 2.01
C LEU A 44 -0.34 -12.06 3.02
N LYS A 45 0.23 -10.86 3.16
CA LYS A 45 1.35 -10.56 4.07
C LYS A 45 0.97 -9.43 5.02
N PRO A 46 1.48 -9.43 6.27
CA PRO A 46 1.25 -8.36 7.22
C PRO A 46 1.65 -7.00 6.64
N ARG A 47 0.74 -6.03 6.70
CA ARG A 47 0.98 -4.65 6.29
C ARG A 47 0.97 -3.75 7.51
N GLY A 48 1.64 -2.61 7.37
CA GLY A 48 1.59 -1.56 8.36
C GLY A 48 0.24 -0.86 8.34
N MET A 49 -0.01 -0.05 9.37
CA MET A 49 -1.27 0.71 9.48
C MET A 49 -1.51 1.63 8.28
N ASN A 50 -0.44 2.21 7.73
CA ASN A 50 -0.48 3.13 6.61
C ASN A 50 0.20 2.54 5.36
N ILE A 51 -0.55 2.40 4.28
CA ILE A 51 -0.05 1.87 3.02
C ILE A 51 0.30 3.04 2.09
N ILE A 52 1.58 3.18 1.77
CA ILE A 52 2.10 4.18 0.83
C ILE A 52 2.14 3.53 -0.55
N ARG A 53 1.41 4.08 -1.52
CA ARG A 53 1.42 3.65 -2.92
C ARG A 53 1.97 4.77 -3.79
N LEU A 54 3.19 4.62 -4.29
CA LEU A 54 3.81 5.60 -5.19
C LEU A 54 3.47 5.28 -6.64
N CYS A 55 3.09 6.30 -7.42
CA CYS A 55 2.78 6.14 -8.84
C CYS A 55 4.06 5.95 -9.67
N GLU A 56 4.14 4.82 -10.38
CA GLU A 56 5.26 4.44 -11.27
C GLU A 56 4.96 4.71 -12.76
N SER A 57 3.85 5.38 -13.07
CA SER A 57 3.51 5.74 -14.46
C SER A 57 4.60 6.60 -15.11
N PRO A 58 4.77 6.54 -16.45
CA PRO A 58 5.77 7.34 -17.16
C PRO A 58 5.73 8.85 -16.87
N PRO A 59 4.55 9.51 -16.76
CA PRO A 59 4.50 10.93 -16.39
C PRO A 59 5.08 11.20 -15.00
N CYS A 60 4.78 10.36 -14.02
CA CYS A 60 5.36 10.48 -12.69
C CYS A 60 6.87 10.19 -12.69
N HIS A 61 7.31 9.22 -13.50
CA HIS A 61 8.72 8.90 -13.66
C HIS A 61 9.53 10.08 -14.22
N LEU A 62 9.01 10.75 -15.26
CA LEU A 62 9.64 11.93 -15.85
C LEU A 62 9.72 13.11 -14.88
N MET A 63 8.75 13.24 -13.98
CA MET A 63 8.72 14.28 -12.94
C MET A 63 9.55 13.94 -11.70
N GLY A 64 10.28 12.81 -11.69
CA GLY A 64 11.17 12.45 -10.59
C GLY A 64 10.55 11.53 -9.53
N SER A 65 9.53 10.72 -9.84
CA SER A 65 9.02 9.74 -8.88
C SER A 65 10.08 8.73 -8.42
N ARG A 66 11.11 8.48 -9.25
CA ARG A 66 12.22 7.58 -8.89
C ARG A 66 13.08 8.12 -7.74
N SER A 67 13.40 9.41 -7.74
CA SER A 67 14.16 10.02 -6.64
C SER A 67 13.33 10.05 -5.36
N LEU A 68 12.02 10.27 -5.45
CA LEU A 68 11.10 10.14 -4.32
C LEU A 68 11.01 8.70 -3.80
N LEU A 69 11.04 7.70 -4.69
CA LEU A 69 11.06 6.30 -4.29
C LEU A 69 12.33 5.97 -3.51
N ASP A 70 13.50 6.36 -4.02
CA ASP A 70 14.78 6.15 -3.34
C ASP A 70 14.85 6.89 -1.99
N TYR A 71 14.27 8.09 -1.94
CA TYR A 71 14.09 8.85 -0.70
C TYR A 71 13.22 8.09 0.32
N LEU A 72 12.06 7.60 -0.10
CA LEU A 72 11.15 6.81 0.74
C LEU A 72 11.82 5.52 1.25
N LYS A 73 12.54 4.79 0.39
CA LYS A 73 13.30 3.59 0.79
C LYS A 73 14.32 3.91 1.88
N THR A 74 15.04 5.03 1.74
CA THR A 74 16.07 5.45 2.69
C THR A 74 15.47 5.94 4.00
N SER A 75 14.42 6.76 3.93
CA SER A 75 13.74 7.35 5.09
C SER A 75 13.04 6.28 5.94
N LEU A 76 12.31 5.37 5.29
CA LEU A 76 11.57 4.29 5.94
C LEU A 76 12.44 3.05 6.23
N LYS A 77 13.63 2.95 5.63
CA LYS A 77 14.55 1.79 5.71
C LYS A 77 13.88 0.47 5.29
N VAL A 78 13.06 0.52 4.24
CA VAL A 78 12.37 -0.63 3.65
C VAL A 78 12.51 -0.62 2.15
N ASP A 79 12.39 -1.80 1.53
CA ASP A 79 12.29 -1.91 0.07
C ASP A 79 10.81 -1.94 -0.37
N ILE A 80 10.58 -1.98 -1.68
CA ILE A 80 9.24 -2.09 -2.26
C ILE A 80 8.58 -3.40 -1.79
N GLY A 81 7.34 -3.30 -1.33
CA GLY A 81 6.56 -4.37 -0.69
C GLY A 81 6.96 -4.62 0.77
N GLY A 82 7.89 -3.85 1.33
CA GLY A 82 8.34 -3.95 2.70
C GLY A 82 7.50 -3.10 3.67
N THR A 83 7.37 -3.60 4.90
CA THR A 83 6.76 -2.90 6.02
C THR A 83 7.84 -2.44 7.00
N THR A 84 7.71 -1.24 7.53
CA THR A 84 8.65 -0.66 8.49
C THR A 84 8.66 -1.44 9.80
N LYS A 85 9.78 -1.40 10.53
CA LYS A 85 9.95 -2.16 11.79
C LYS A 85 8.99 -1.74 12.90
N ASP A 86 8.51 -0.49 12.85
CA ASP A 86 7.49 0.04 13.75
C ASP A 86 6.06 -0.42 13.36
N GLY A 87 5.88 -1.14 12.25
CA GLY A 87 4.58 -1.59 11.77
C GLY A 87 3.67 -0.46 11.29
N MET A 88 4.21 0.75 11.11
CA MET A 88 3.42 1.94 10.81
C MET A 88 3.19 2.14 9.32
N PHE A 89 4.19 1.83 8.48
CA PHE A 89 4.17 2.12 7.05
C PHE A 89 4.54 0.91 6.20
N THR A 90 3.81 0.69 5.11
CA THR A 90 4.20 -0.25 4.04
C THR A 90 4.43 0.53 2.77
N LEU A 91 5.56 0.28 2.09
CA LEU A 91 5.88 0.93 0.81
C LEU A 91 5.50 0.02 -0.35
N GLU A 92 4.58 0.46 -1.19
CA GLU A 92 4.13 -0.21 -2.41
C GLU A 92 4.27 0.74 -3.61
N THR A 93 4.41 0.18 -4.82
CA THR A 93 4.27 0.94 -6.07
C THR A 93 2.94 0.60 -6.73
N THR A 94 2.37 1.57 -7.44
CA THR A 94 1.16 1.40 -8.23
C THR A 94 1.36 1.96 -9.62
N SER A 95 0.67 1.41 -10.62
CA SER A 95 0.86 1.76 -12.02
C SER A 95 0.43 3.19 -12.32
N CYS A 96 -0.86 3.50 -12.20
CA CYS A 96 -1.39 4.84 -12.47
C CYS A 96 -2.48 5.21 -11.47
N LEU A 97 -2.37 6.42 -10.91
CA LEU A 97 -3.39 7.00 -10.04
C LEU A 97 -4.36 7.94 -10.79
N GLY A 98 -4.17 8.14 -12.09
CA GLY A 98 -5.03 9.02 -12.90
C GLY A 98 -4.85 10.53 -12.63
N VAL A 99 -3.96 10.92 -11.72
CA VAL A 99 -3.73 12.31 -11.29
C VAL A 99 -2.45 12.91 -11.88
N CYS A 100 -2.21 12.67 -13.18
CA CYS A 100 -0.98 13.11 -13.86
C CYS A 100 -0.76 14.64 -13.83
N GLY A 101 -1.82 15.43 -13.65
CA GLY A 101 -1.73 16.89 -13.52
C GLY A 101 -1.04 17.39 -12.25
N VAL A 102 -0.84 16.51 -11.25
CA VAL A 102 -0.13 16.80 -10.01
C VAL A 102 1.01 15.81 -9.77
N ALA A 103 1.62 15.29 -10.85
CA ALA A 103 2.78 14.43 -10.75
C ALA A 103 3.99 15.17 -10.13
N PRO A 104 4.81 14.52 -9.28
CA PRO A 104 4.72 13.14 -8.81
C PRO A 104 3.57 12.95 -7.80
N ALA A 105 2.86 11.83 -7.93
CA ALA A 105 1.70 11.50 -7.10
C ALA A 105 1.91 10.23 -6.28
N MET A 106 1.32 10.21 -5.08
CA MET A 106 1.35 9.13 -4.12
C MET A 106 -0.02 9.04 -3.47
N MET A 107 -0.43 7.83 -3.11
CA MET A 107 -1.61 7.58 -2.31
C MET A 107 -1.19 7.02 -0.96
N LEU A 108 -1.71 7.57 0.12
CA LEU A 108 -1.56 7.01 1.45
C LEU A 108 -2.92 6.47 1.90
N ASN A 109 -3.03 5.16 2.03
CA ASN A 109 -4.29 4.45 2.21
C ASN A 109 -5.29 4.78 1.08
N GLU A 110 -6.20 5.73 1.32
CA GLU A 110 -7.22 6.21 0.36
C GLU A 110 -7.03 7.68 -0.03
N GLU A 111 -6.12 8.40 0.63
CA GLU A 111 -5.87 9.81 0.38
C GLU A 111 -4.80 10.01 -0.69
N MET A 112 -5.09 10.84 -1.69
CA MET A 112 -4.18 11.15 -2.78
C MET A 112 -3.41 12.44 -2.53
N PHE A 113 -2.10 12.37 -2.69
CA PHE A 113 -1.18 13.48 -2.56
C PHE A 113 -0.42 13.69 -3.88
N GLY A 114 -0.38 14.94 -4.34
CA GLY A 114 0.35 15.35 -5.55
C GLY A 114 1.32 16.51 -5.29
N ASN A 115 2.08 16.85 -6.33
CA ASN A 115 3.19 17.81 -6.29
C ASN A 115 4.12 17.49 -5.11
N LEU A 116 4.54 16.24 -5.04
CA LEU A 116 5.33 15.73 -3.92
C LEU A 116 6.78 16.20 -4.02
N THR A 117 7.28 16.68 -2.88
CA THR A 117 8.70 16.91 -2.63
C THR A 117 9.11 16.11 -1.40
N PRO A 118 10.42 15.84 -1.18
CA PRO A 118 10.87 15.16 0.03
C PRO A 118 10.37 15.81 1.32
N GLU A 119 10.35 17.15 1.40
CA GLU A 119 9.85 17.85 2.60
C GLU A 119 8.35 17.63 2.81
N LYS A 120 7.57 17.63 1.72
CA LYS A 120 6.12 17.39 1.79
C LYS A 120 5.82 15.95 2.20
N VAL A 121 6.60 14.99 1.70
CA VAL A 121 6.50 13.59 2.12
C VAL A 121 6.77 13.46 3.62
N ASP A 122 7.83 14.08 4.13
CA ASP A 122 8.13 14.05 5.57
C ASP A 122 7.01 14.66 6.41
N SER A 123 6.41 15.77 5.95
CA SER A 123 5.25 16.38 6.63
C SER A 123 4.07 15.41 6.70
N ILE A 124 3.72 14.78 5.57
CA ILE A 124 2.63 13.80 5.49
C ILE A 124 2.89 12.60 6.41
N LEU A 125 4.11 12.06 6.38
CA LEU A 125 4.49 10.93 7.24
C LEU A 125 4.49 11.34 8.73
N GLY A 126 4.90 12.57 9.04
CA GLY A 126 4.90 13.13 10.39
C GLY A 126 3.50 13.36 10.95
N GLU A 127 2.57 13.88 10.14
CA GLU A 127 1.17 14.06 10.51
C GLU A 127 0.52 12.72 10.89
N ARG A 128 0.78 11.69 10.08
CA ARG A 128 0.22 10.34 10.30
C ARG A 128 0.78 9.60 11.50
N ARG A 129 1.99 9.97 11.94
CA ARG A 129 2.55 9.51 13.21
C ARG A 129 1.91 10.18 14.43
N LYS A 130 1.26 11.34 14.27
CA LYS A 130 0.61 12.10 15.35
C LYS A 130 -0.87 11.80 15.53
N GLU A 131 -1.53 11.24 14.52
CA GLU A 131 -2.95 10.84 14.58
C GLU A 131 -3.20 9.53 15.35
N ILE A 132 -2.15 8.93 15.94
CA ILE A 132 -2.22 7.76 16.83
C ILE A 132 -1.96 8.20 18.26
#